data_AF-A0A668RHW7-F1
#
_entry.id   AF-A0A668RHW7-F1
#
_cell.length_a   1.000
_cell.length_b   1.000
_cell.length_c   1.000
_cell.angle_alpha   90.00
_cell.angle_beta   90.00
_cell.angle_gamma   90.00
#
_symmetry.space_group_name_H-M   'P 1'
#
loop_
_entity.id
_entity.type
_entity.pdbx_description
1 polymer ?
#
loop_
_entity_poly.entity_id
_entity_poly.type
_entity_poly.pdbx_seq_one_letter_code
_entity_poly.pdbx_strand_id
1 'polypeptide(L)'
;MSKQRGSKTLIITDDEEVKEVKEVKEEAEELNPFSFREFLRWKSQDPDPEQARTEIRSESWDSVDHEGYTRPAAHSLCLSHQEEEEEEWGRSFQSGVDSTSSLCTEEEEEEEETRFSSKPEEAAGRGAGGGGENYEGDDETSMAESATSCRRRSTRSSQTQQLKEENAALRRTVRELQRRAEVNERRASQLSEELLQRRRQEEKEAQDLESMVHSVEQNLHLMTRRAVKAENAVSKLKAELQQLQAEVDSLRAENSGLKSAESQVVMTMRQNAQVASDYLNKMASHAHSSIRQLLGEAETLRLVSQLLQSIDKISSLNSES
;
A
#
# COMPACT_ATOMS: atom_id res chain seq x y z
N MET A 1 -1.47 -39.90 -36.05
CA MET A 1 -0.13 -39.59 -35.49
C MET A 1 -0.25 -38.34 -34.63
N SER A 2 0.40 -38.27 -33.47
CA SER A 2 0.33 -37.11 -32.56
C SER A 2 1.57 -36.22 -32.66
N LYS A 3 1.38 -34.90 -32.60
CA LYS A 3 2.44 -33.87 -32.40
C LYS A 3 1.88 -32.63 -31.68
N GLN A 4 1.62 -32.72 -30.37
CA GLN A 4 1.52 -31.52 -29.54
C GLN A 4 2.90 -30.84 -29.46
N ARG A 5 2.94 -29.50 -29.56
CA ARG A 5 4.14 -28.71 -29.27
C ARG A 5 4.09 -28.24 -27.83
N GLY A 6 4.99 -28.76 -26.99
CA GLY A 6 5.14 -28.27 -25.61
C GLY A 6 5.93 -26.97 -25.57
N SER A 7 5.31 -25.88 -25.14
CA SER A 7 5.98 -24.63 -24.78
C SER A 7 6.71 -24.80 -23.45
N LYS A 8 8.05 -24.77 -23.47
CA LYS A 8 8.88 -24.79 -22.25
C LYS A 8 9.21 -23.36 -21.84
N THR A 9 8.68 -22.92 -20.70
CA THR A 9 9.14 -21.69 -20.04
C THR A 9 10.50 -21.98 -19.39
N LEU A 10 11.53 -21.21 -19.76
CA LEU A 10 12.81 -21.24 -19.08
C LEU A 10 12.72 -20.35 -17.83
N ILE A 11 12.80 -20.98 -16.66
CA ILE A 11 13.03 -20.29 -15.40
C ILE A 11 14.54 -20.36 -15.15
N ILE A 12 15.17 -19.21 -14.98
CA ILE A 12 16.57 -19.09 -14.54
C ILE A 12 16.51 -18.56 -13.11
N THR A 13 17.06 -19.33 -12.18
CA THR A 13 17.31 -18.93 -10.79
C THR A 13 18.82 -18.94 -10.58
N ASP A 14 19.41 -17.79 -10.31
CA ASP A 14 20.78 -17.72 -9.80
C ASP A 14 20.74 -18.04 -8.31
N ASP A 15 21.39 -19.14 -7.90
CA ASP A 15 21.27 -19.74 -6.56
C ASP A 15 21.82 -18.87 -5.41
N GLU A 16 22.45 -17.72 -5.71
CA GLU A 16 22.99 -16.77 -4.73
C GLU A 16 21.91 -15.83 -4.14
N GLU A 17 20.96 -15.32 -4.94
CA GLU A 17 19.86 -14.43 -4.42
C GLU A 17 19.02 -15.15 -3.34
N VAL A 18 18.98 -16.49 -3.35
CA VAL A 18 18.12 -17.31 -2.48
C VAL A 18 18.51 -17.23 -1.00
N LYS A 19 19.77 -16.92 -0.66
CA LYS A 19 20.23 -16.79 0.74
C LYS A 19 19.91 -15.42 1.32
N GLU A 20 20.35 -14.35 0.69
CA GLU A 20 20.12 -12.97 1.16
C GLU A 20 18.62 -12.66 1.27
N VAL A 21 17.81 -13.10 0.29
CA VAL A 21 16.34 -12.92 0.33
C VAL A 21 15.69 -13.71 1.48
N LYS A 22 16.31 -14.77 1.97
CA LYS A 22 15.79 -15.58 3.08
C LYS A 22 16.13 -14.98 4.44
N GLU A 23 17.37 -14.54 4.65
CA GLU A 23 17.79 -13.87 5.89
C GLU A 23 17.00 -12.55 6.10
N VAL A 24 16.89 -11.71 5.07
CA VAL A 24 16.09 -10.46 5.12
C VAL A 24 14.60 -10.73 5.37
N LYS A 25 14.06 -11.87 4.93
CA LYS A 25 12.66 -12.24 5.17
C LYS A 25 12.44 -12.75 6.60
N GLU A 26 13.40 -13.49 7.17
CA GLU A 26 13.30 -13.98 8.55
C GLU A 26 13.42 -12.82 9.56
N GLU A 27 14.29 -11.82 9.34
CA GLU A 27 14.33 -10.59 10.16
C GLU A 27 13.03 -9.76 10.05
N ALA A 28 12.48 -9.60 8.85
CA ALA A 28 11.23 -8.86 8.62
C ALA A 28 10.01 -9.54 9.26
N GLU A 29 10.01 -10.88 9.40
CA GLU A 29 8.97 -11.62 10.11
C GLU A 29 9.07 -11.50 11.64
N GLU A 30 10.25 -11.27 12.20
CA GLU A 30 10.44 -11.02 13.64
C GLU A 30 10.17 -9.57 14.06
N LEU A 31 10.35 -8.60 13.16
CA LEU A 31 10.04 -7.18 13.41
C LEU A 31 8.54 -6.82 13.24
N ASN A 32 7.71 -7.75 12.78
CA ASN A 32 6.28 -7.52 12.56
C ASN A 32 5.46 -7.82 13.84
N PRO A 33 4.84 -6.81 14.50
CA PRO A 33 4.04 -6.99 15.72
C PRO A 33 2.70 -7.73 15.50
N PHE A 34 2.35 -8.05 14.25
CA PHE A 34 1.20 -8.87 13.89
C PHE A 34 1.61 -10.26 13.35
N SER A 35 2.87 -10.67 13.54
CA SER A 35 3.35 -11.97 13.07
C SER A 35 2.73 -13.14 13.85
N PHE A 36 2.69 -14.32 13.21
CA PHE A 36 2.25 -15.54 13.91
C PHE A 36 3.21 -15.95 15.05
N ARG A 37 4.48 -15.50 15.01
CA ARG A 37 5.43 -15.66 16.14
C ARG A 37 5.01 -14.80 17.34
N GLU A 38 4.60 -13.53 17.12
CA GLU A 38 4.03 -12.67 18.18
C GLU A 38 2.74 -13.28 18.75
N PHE A 39 1.83 -13.77 17.89
CA PHE A 39 0.58 -14.43 18.33
C PHE A 39 0.85 -15.65 19.22
N LEU A 40 1.82 -16.51 18.87
CA LEU A 40 2.24 -17.62 19.72
C LEU A 40 2.93 -17.15 21.00
N ARG A 41 3.71 -16.06 20.97
CA ARG A 41 4.34 -15.47 22.16
C ARG A 41 3.29 -14.95 23.14
N TRP A 42 2.28 -14.22 22.66
CA TRP A 42 1.13 -13.76 23.44
C TRP A 42 0.37 -14.95 24.06
N LYS A 43 0.05 -15.97 23.27
CA LYS A 43 -0.62 -17.19 23.76
C LYS A 43 0.23 -18.03 24.73
N SER A 44 1.53 -17.75 24.82
CA SER A 44 2.45 -18.36 25.81
C SER A 44 2.65 -17.48 27.06
N GLN A 45 1.92 -16.37 27.19
CA GLN A 45 2.00 -15.41 28.29
C GLN A 45 0.75 -15.36 29.19
N ASP A 46 -0.21 -16.26 29.01
CA ASP A 46 -1.25 -16.52 30.03
C ASP A 46 -0.61 -17.27 31.22
N PRO A 47 -0.43 -16.65 32.41
CA PRO A 47 0.06 -17.38 33.58
C PRO A 47 -1.03 -18.29 34.13
N ASP A 48 -0.66 -19.52 34.47
CA ASP A 48 -1.53 -20.47 35.16
C ASP A 48 -2.05 -19.85 36.48
N PRO A 49 -3.38 -19.67 36.66
CA PRO A 49 -3.94 -18.86 37.75
C PRO A 49 -3.67 -19.40 39.17
N GLU A 50 -3.11 -20.59 39.34
CA GLU A 50 -2.72 -21.10 40.66
C GLU A 50 -1.45 -20.42 41.25
N GLN A 51 -0.56 -19.84 40.43
CA GLN A 51 0.72 -19.29 40.93
C GLN A 51 0.65 -17.83 41.40
N ALA A 52 -0.37 -17.06 41.02
CA ALA A 52 -0.49 -15.63 41.31
C ALA A 52 -0.83 -15.28 42.78
N ARG A 53 -0.64 -16.20 43.73
CA ARG A 53 -1.03 -16.04 45.16
C ARG A 53 0.14 -15.94 46.15
N THR A 54 1.39 -16.08 45.71
CA THR A 54 2.55 -16.16 46.62
C THR A 54 3.47 -14.94 46.66
N GLU A 55 3.37 -13.99 45.73
CA GLU A 55 4.31 -12.85 45.63
C GLU A 55 3.76 -11.49 46.08
N ILE A 56 2.51 -11.41 46.57
CA ILE A 56 1.99 -10.18 47.21
C ILE A 56 2.45 -10.09 48.68
N ARG A 57 3.77 -10.23 48.91
CA ARG A 57 4.40 -10.06 50.23
C ARG A 57 5.92 -9.93 50.07
N SER A 58 6.46 -8.81 50.56
CA SER A 58 7.76 -8.25 50.14
C SER A 58 7.65 -7.64 48.74
N GLU A 59 8.21 -6.47 48.44
CA GLU A 59 9.21 -5.71 49.21
C GLU A 59 8.65 -4.43 49.85
N SER A 60 9.49 -3.76 50.64
CA SER A 60 9.10 -2.65 51.52
C SER A 60 10.19 -1.59 51.56
N TRP A 61 9.80 -0.35 51.22
CA TRP A 61 10.37 0.93 51.67
C TRP A 61 11.90 1.01 51.89
N ASP A 62 12.58 1.63 50.93
CA ASP A 62 13.52 2.72 51.17
C ASP A 62 13.64 3.54 49.87
N SER A 63 13.95 4.84 49.79
CA SER A 63 13.94 6.01 50.68
C SER A 63 14.81 7.04 49.95
N VAL A 64 14.26 8.21 49.59
CA VAL A 64 14.90 9.57 49.62
C VAL A 64 16.32 9.71 49.01
N ASP A 65 16.60 10.57 48.01
CA ASP A 65 16.07 11.91 47.67
C ASP A 65 16.20 12.18 46.12
N HIS A 66 16.17 13.36 45.46
CA HIS A 66 16.21 14.80 45.82
C HIS A 66 15.47 15.67 44.75
N GLU A 67 15.58 17.00 44.83
CA GLU A 67 14.88 18.00 43.99
C GLU A 67 15.48 18.27 42.59
N GLY A 68 14.68 18.84 41.66
CA GLY A 68 15.22 19.30 40.36
C GLY A 68 14.26 19.85 39.27
N TYR A 69 13.45 20.87 39.57
CA TYR A 69 12.78 21.78 38.60
C TYR A 69 11.73 21.28 37.57
N THR A 70 10.68 22.10 37.48
CA THR A 70 9.42 22.04 36.70
C THR A 70 9.49 21.91 35.17
N ARG A 71 8.69 20.95 34.67
CA ARG A 71 7.94 20.86 33.39
C ARG A 71 7.77 22.15 32.54
N PRO A 72 8.03 22.05 31.22
CA PRO A 72 7.02 22.31 30.17
C PRO A 72 6.58 20.97 29.52
N ALA A 73 5.30 20.70 29.27
CA ALA A 73 4.42 21.22 28.21
C ALA A 73 4.64 20.47 26.87
N ALA A 74 3.56 19.94 26.29
CA ALA A 74 3.63 19.02 25.15
C ALA A 74 3.99 19.75 23.84
N HIS A 75 4.92 19.20 23.07
CA HIS A 75 5.24 19.69 21.73
C HIS A 75 4.13 19.31 20.74
N SER A 76 3.19 20.23 20.56
CA SER A 76 2.38 20.28 19.34
C SER A 76 3.29 20.61 18.17
N LEU A 77 3.36 19.71 17.17
CA LEU A 77 3.97 19.98 15.88
C LEU A 77 2.88 20.21 14.84
N CYS A 78 2.37 21.44 14.83
CA CYS A 78 1.61 21.94 13.68
C CYS A 78 2.60 22.28 12.57
N LEU A 79 2.45 21.64 11.40
CA LEU A 79 3.05 22.12 10.15
C LEU A 79 1.91 22.44 9.19
N SER A 80 1.94 23.67 8.67
CA SER A 80 0.90 24.26 7.84
C SER A 80 0.75 23.53 6.51
N HIS A 81 -0.49 23.25 6.10
CA HIS A 81 -0.80 23.22 4.67
C HIS A 81 -0.49 24.61 4.08
N GLN A 82 0.19 24.61 2.94
CA GLN A 82 0.36 25.79 2.10
C GLN A 82 -0.55 25.57 0.89
N GLU A 83 -1.56 26.43 0.75
CA GLU A 83 -2.52 26.38 -0.36
C GLU A 83 -1.89 27.05 -1.59
N GLU A 84 -1.64 26.29 -2.65
CA GLU A 84 -1.25 26.82 -3.96
C GLU A 84 -2.15 26.23 -5.06
N GLU A 85 -3.24 26.96 -5.29
CA GLU A 85 -4.03 27.18 -6.50
C GLU A 85 -4.40 25.98 -7.42
N GLU A 86 -5.73 25.75 -7.55
CA GLU A 86 -6.31 24.92 -8.61
C GLU A 86 -6.35 25.67 -9.95
N GLU A 87 -5.68 25.17 -11.00
CA GLU A 87 -5.90 25.63 -12.38
C GLU A 87 -6.56 24.56 -13.29
N GLU A 88 -7.86 24.77 -13.49
CA GLU A 88 -8.71 24.41 -14.63
C GLU A 88 -8.11 23.55 -15.76
N TRP A 89 -8.41 22.24 -15.75
CA TRP A 89 -8.35 21.38 -16.95
C TRP A 89 -9.67 20.67 -17.27
N GLY A 90 -10.74 21.46 -17.31
CA GLY A 90 -12.04 21.00 -17.81
C GLY A 90 -12.22 21.26 -19.30
N ARG A 91 -12.19 20.22 -20.15
CA ARG A 91 -13.03 20.15 -21.38
C ARG A 91 -13.06 18.78 -22.10
N SER A 92 -14.27 18.23 -22.15
CA SER A 92 -14.87 17.50 -23.28
C SER A 92 -14.13 16.34 -23.96
N PHE A 93 -14.58 15.12 -23.64
CA PHE A 93 -15.03 14.20 -24.68
C PHE A 93 -16.52 13.87 -24.45
N GLN A 94 -17.32 13.85 -25.52
CA GLN A 94 -18.76 13.57 -25.50
C GLN A 94 -19.08 12.41 -26.45
N SER A 95 -20.14 11.66 -26.11
CA SER A 95 -20.79 10.63 -26.93
C SER A 95 -19.97 9.34 -27.20
N GLY A 96 -20.54 8.13 -27.05
CA GLY A 96 -21.88 7.81 -26.56
C GLY A 96 -22.31 6.38 -26.92
N VAL A 97 -23.21 5.81 -26.11
CA VAL A 97 -24.07 4.65 -26.44
C VAL A 97 -25.40 4.82 -25.72
N ASP A 98 -26.50 4.39 -26.37
CA ASP A 98 -27.87 4.62 -25.92
C ASP A 98 -28.46 3.46 -25.08
N SER A 99 -29.51 3.79 -24.31
CA SER A 99 -30.50 2.86 -23.75
C SER A 99 -30.04 1.93 -22.60
N THR A 100 -30.91 1.44 -21.72
CA THR A 100 -32.39 1.48 -21.67
C THR A 100 -32.93 2.11 -20.38
N SER A 101 -34.07 2.80 -20.49
CA SER A 101 -34.90 3.22 -19.36
C SER A 101 -35.69 2.06 -18.74
N SER A 102 -35.85 2.08 -17.42
CA SER A 102 -37.14 1.74 -16.79
C SER A 102 -37.35 2.62 -15.56
N LEU A 103 -38.59 3.01 -15.30
CA LEU A 103 -38.99 3.91 -14.22
C LEU A 103 -40.26 3.33 -13.59
N CYS A 104 -40.14 2.89 -12.34
CA CYS A 104 -41.25 2.37 -11.54
C CYS A 104 -41.25 3.09 -10.18
N THR A 105 -42.42 3.53 -9.77
CA THR A 105 -42.67 4.31 -8.55
C THR A 105 -43.04 3.43 -7.37
N GLU A 106 -42.87 3.98 -6.18
CA GLU A 106 -43.71 3.85 -4.98
C GLU A 106 -44.74 2.71 -4.93
N GLU A 107 -44.60 1.83 -3.93
CA GLU A 107 -45.73 1.32 -3.16
C GLU A 107 -45.24 1.06 -1.71
N GLU A 108 -45.95 1.62 -0.73
CA GLU A 108 -45.74 1.38 0.71
C GLU A 108 -46.71 0.27 1.16
N GLU A 109 -46.25 -0.77 1.85
CA GLU A 109 -47.11 -1.66 2.64
C GLU A 109 -46.49 -1.96 4.01
N GLU A 110 -47.35 -2.27 4.98
CA GLU A 110 -47.09 -2.16 6.42
C GLU A 110 -46.74 -3.53 7.04
N GLU A 111 -45.64 -3.63 7.82
CA GLU A 111 -45.42 -4.76 8.73
C GLU A 111 -46.00 -4.44 10.12
N GLU A 112 -47.17 -5.00 10.43
CA GLU A 112 -47.87 -4.80 11.72
C GLU A 112 -47.14 -5.40 12.94
N GLU A 113 -47.37 -4.80 14.11
CA GLU A 113 -46.79 -5.21 15.38
C GLU A 113 -47.37 -6.54 15.93
N THR A 114 -46.53 -7.52 16.26
CA THR A 114 -46.88 -8.54 17.28
C THR A 114 -45.85 -8.60 18.42
N ARG A 115 -45.74 -7.48 19.15
CA ARG A 115 -44.97 -7.36 20.37
C ARG A 115 -45.70 -8.03 21.54
N PHE A 116 -45.14 -9.10 22.12
CA PHE A 116 -45.54 -9.55 23.46
C PHE A 116 -44.36 -9.97 24.36
N SER A 117 -44.40 -9.47 25.59
CA SER A 117 -43.41 -9.64 26.66
C SER A 117 -43.37 -11.11 27.16
N SER A 118 -42.32 -11.62 27.81
CA SER A 118 -41.90 -11.12 29.14
C SER A 118 -40.51 -11.55 29.61
N LYS A 119 -40.03 -10.79 30.60
CA LYS A 119 -38.77 -10.88 31.35
C LYS A 119 -38.79 -12.05 32.35
N PRO A 120 -37.63 -12.67 32.69
CA PRO A 120 -37.52 -13.58 33.83
C PRO A 120 -37.47 -12.82 35.17
N GLU A 121 -37.98 -13.43 36.24
CA GLU A 121 -37.80 -12.96 37.62
C GLU A 121 -37.71 -14.16 38.58
N GLU A 122 -36.88 -14.04 39.61
CA GLU A 122 -36.63 -15.08 40.61
C GLU A 122 -37.51 -14.85 41.85
N ALA A 123 -38.04 -15.93 42.46
CA ALA A 123 -37.92 -16.19 43.91
C ALA A 123 -38.73 -17.40 44.43
N ALA A 124 -38.11 -18.13 45.37
CA ALA A 124 -38.69 -18.82 46.52
C ALA A 124 -39.92 -19.77 46.39
N GLY A 125 -39.71 -21.04 46.81
CA GLY A 125 -40.42 -21.49 48.03
C GLY A 125 -40.92 -22.95 48.19
N ARG A 126 -40.12 -23.77 48.88
CA ARG A 126 -40.51 -24.81 49.88
C ARG A 126 -41.24 -26.12 49.45
N GLY A 127 -40.93 -27.20 50.19
CA GLY A 127 -41.67 -28.49 50.23
C GLY A 127 -40.98 -29.63 49.47
N ALA A 128 -40.33 -30.67 50.00
CA ALA A 128 -40.16 -31.31 51.33
C ALA A 128 -40.95 -32.63 51.53
N GLY A 129 -40.22 -33.72 51.87
CA GLY A 129 -40.73 -35.07 52.18
C GLY A 129 -40.79 -36.03 50.97
N GLY A 130 -40.59 -37.35 51.10
CA GLY A 130 -40.19 -38.15 52.28
C GLY A 130 -40.55 -39.64 52.12
N GLY A 131 -39.91 -40.55 52.88
CA GLY A 131 -40.18 -42.01 52.89
C GLY A 131 -39.48 -42.79 51.76
N GLY A 132 -39.21 -44.10 51.87
CA GLY A 132 -39.64 -45.07 52.89
C GLY A 132 -41.04 -45.65 52.59
N GLU A 133 -41.34 -46.94 52.78
CA GLU A 133 -40.61 -48.03 53.48
C GLU A 133 -40.91 -49.40 52.81
N ASN A 134 -40.34 -50.50 53.33
CA ASN A 134 -40.74 -51.86 52.97
C ASN A 134 -42.12 -52.20 53.55
N TYR A 135 -42.86 -53.13 52.94
CA TYR A 135 -43.84 -53.93 53.67
C TYR A 135 -43.84 -55.40 53.23
N GLU A 136 -43.77 -56.28 54.22
CA GLU A 136 -43.89 -57.73 54.11
C GLU A 136 -45.29 -58.09 54.64
N GLY A 137 -46.07 -58.85 53.88
CA GLY A 137 -47.52 -58.97 54.11
C GLY A 137 -48.08 -60.33 53.68
N ASP A 138 -47.92 -61.31 54.56
CA ASP A 138 -48.68 -62.56 54.58
C ASP A 138 -50.00 -62.34 55.34
N ASP A 139 -51.14 -62.76 54.78
CA ASP A 139 -52.21 -63.45 55.53
C ASP A 139 -53.24 -64.11 54.56
N GLU A 140 -53.93 -65.10 55.10
CA GLU A 140 -54.97 -65.97 54.53
C GLU A 140 -56.14 -65.25 53.82
N THR A 141 -56.76 -65.93 52.83
CA THR A 141 -58.21 -65.82 52.64
C THR A 141 -58.82 -67.05 51.95
N SER A 142 -59.18 -68.06 52.75
CA SER A 142 -60.00 -69.19 52.33
C SER A 142 -61.51 -68.92 52.56
N MET A 143 -62.34 -69.86 52.09
CA MET A 143 -63.79 -69.99 52.28
C MET A 143 -64.77 -69.13 51.43
N ALA A 144 -65.89 -69.80 51.16
CA ALA A 144 -67.10 -69.48 50.40
C ALA A 144 -67.72 -68.07 50.60
N GLU A 145 -68.53 -67.52 49.68
CA GLU A 145 -69.95 -67.91 49.56
C GLU A 145 -70.61 -67.63 48.19
N SER A 146 -71.58 -68.48 47.84
CA SER A 146 -72.21 -68.56 46.51
C SER A 146 -73.59 -67.88 46.41
N ALA A 147 -73.75 -66.65 46.91
CA ALA A 147 -75.04 -65.93 46.88
C ALA A 147 -75.04 -64.61 46.05
N THR A 148 -73.91 -63.91 45.92
CA THR A 148 -73.83 -62.61 45.21
C THR A 148 -73.35 -62.72 43.75
N SER A 149 -73.18 -63.96 43.26
CA SER A 149 -72.49 -64.31 42.02
C SER A 149 -72.98 -63.53 40.79
N CYS A 150 -74.29 -63.40 40.57
CA CYS A 150 -74.82 -62.80 39.34
C CYS A 150 -74.47 -61.31 39.18
N ARG A 151 -74.51 -60.51 40.26
CA ARG A 151 -74.07 -59.10 40.18
C ARG A 151 -72.55 -58.98 40.10
N ARG A 152 -71.80 -59.72 40.96
CA ARG A 152 -70.32 -59.66 40.98
C ARG A 152 -69.68 -60.21 39.68
N ARG A 153 -70.32 -61.18 39.01
CA ARG A 153 -69.87 -61.71 37.71
C ARG A 153 -70.11 -60.71 36.58
N SER A 154 -71.21 -59.95 36.62
CA SER A 154 -71.49 -58.89 35.64
C SER A 154 -70.49 -57.73 35.74
N THR A 155 -70.22 -57.21 36.94
CA THR A 155 -69.23 -56.12 37.11
C THR A 155 -67.81 -56.57 36.80
N ARG A 156 -67.40 -57.76 37.23
CA ARG A 156 -66.10 -58.34 36.83
C ARG A 156 -66.01 -58.55 35.32
N SER A 157 -67.07 -59.02 34.66
CA SER A 157 -67.10 -59.16 33.19
C SER A 157 -66.88 -57.81 32.51
N SER A 158 -67.63 -56.78 32.91
CA SER A 158 -67.48 -55.41 32.40
C SER A 158 -66.05 -54.89 32.56
N GLN A 159 -65.48 -55.00 33.75
CA GLN A 159 -64.13 -54.51 34.02
C GLN A 159 -63.04 -55.30 33.27
N THR A 160 -63.20 -56.62 33.13
CA THR A 160 -62.31 -57.42 32.26
C THR A 160 -62.49 -57.15 30.77
N GLN A 161 -63.56 -56.50 30.35
CA GLN A 161 -63.75 -56.03 28.97
C GLN A 161 -63.16 -54.63 28.77
N GLN A 162 -63.39 -53.70 29.70
CA GLN A 162 -62.73 -52.38 29.72
C GLN A 162 -61.21 -52.54 29.66
N LEU A 163 -60.62 -53.41 30.50
CA LEU A 163 -59.18 -53.70 30.48
C LEU A 163 -58.70 -54.30 29.14
N LYS A 164 -59.53 -55.02 28.38
CA LYS A 164 -59.17 -55.52 27.04
C LYS A 164 -59.22 -54.40 25.99
N GLU A 165 -60.22 -53.53 26.08
CA GLU A 165 -60.40 -52.39 25.18
C GLU A 165 -59.28 -51.34 25.40
N GLU A 166 -58.91 -51.08 26.66
CA GLU A 166 -57.74 -50.31 27.07
C GLU A 166 -56.43 -50.96 26.61
N ASN A 167 -56.21 -52.26 26.83
CA ASN A 167 -55.01 -52.93 26.36
C ASN A 167 -54.91 -52.91 24.82
N ALA A 168 -56.04 -52.99 24.11
CA ALA A 168 -56.11 -52.80 22.66
C ALA A 168 -55.90 -51.34 22.23
N ALA A 169 -56.19 -50.35 23.06
CA ALA A 169 -55.88 -48.93 22.84
C ALA A 169 -54.39 -48.65 23.07
N LEU A 170 -53.81 -49.14 24.17
CA LEU A 170 -52.38 -49.06 24.45
C LEU A 170 -51.54 -49.74 23.36
N ARG A 171 -51.95 -50.90 22.86
CA ARG A 171 -51.32 -51.56 21.69
C ARG A 171 -51.48 -50.78 20.38
N ARG A 172 -52.43 -49.84 20.28
CA ARG A 172 -52.54 -48.93 19.13
C ARG A 172 -51.62 -47.71 19.31
N THR A 173 -51.62 -47.07 20.48
CA THR A 173 -50.74 -45.93 20.75
C THR A 173 -49.26 -46.31 20.75
N VAL A 174 -48.87 -47.47 21.27
CA VAL A 174 -47.47 -47.96 21.19
C VAL A 174 -47.00 -48.11 19.74
N ARG A 175 -47.80 -48.73 18.86
CA ARG A 175 -47.46 -48.87 17.43
C ARG A 175 -47.39 -47.52 16.70
N GLU A 176 -48.25 -46.59 17.07
CA GLU A 176 -48.26 -45.24 16.51
C GLU A 176 -47.05 -44.42 16.97
N LEU A 177 -46.65 -44.54 18.24
CA LEU A 177 -45.42 -43.95 18.76
C LEU A 177 -44.17 -44.59 18.11
N GLN A 178 -44.16 -45.91 17.88
CA GLN A 178 -43.09 -46.59 17.15
C GLN A 178 -42.94 -46.05 15.72
N ARG A 179 -44.04 -45.92 14.97
CA ARG A 179 -44.03 -45.32 13.62
C ARG A 179 -43.52 -43.87 13.62
N ARG A 180 -43.92 -43.07 14.60
CA ARG A 180 -43.43 -41.69 14.76
C ARG A 180 -41.95 -41.64 15.11
N ALA A 181 -41.48 -42.56 15.95
CA ALA A 181 -40.06 -42.72 16.25
C ALA A 181 -39.26 -43.08 14.99
N GLU A 182 -39.68 -44.09 14.22
CA GLU A 182 -39.03 -44.47 12.94
C GLU A 182 -38.95 -43.30 11.94
N VAL A 183 -40.00 -42.48 11.83
CA VAL A 183 -40.03 -41.32 10.93
C VAL A 183 -39.11 -40.21 11.44
N ASN A 184 -39.11 -39.94 12.75
CA ASN A 184 -38.23 -38.95 13.38
C ASN A 184 -36.76 -39.37 13.30
N GLU A 185 -36.45 -40.66 13.48
CA GLU A 185 -35.12 -41.24 13.36
C GLU A 185 -34.58 -41.06 11.94
N ARG A 186 -35.35 -41.45 10.91
CA ARG A 186 -34.97 -41.23 9.49
C ARG A 186 -34.74 -39.75 9.18
N ARG A 187 -35.56 -38.85 9.70
CA ARG A 187 -35.40 -37.40 9.54
C ARG A 187 -34.13 -36.89 10.26
N ALA A 188 -33.81 -37.42 11.43
CA ALA A 188 -32.58 -37.08 12.14
C ALA A 188 -31.34 -37.59 11.39
N SER A 189 -31.36 -38.78 10.80
CA SER A 189 -30.30 -39.28 9.91
C SER A 189 -30.10 -38.37 8.70
N GLN A 190 -31.19 -38.01 8.00
CA GLN A 190 -31.14 -37.12 6.82
C GLN A 190 -30.55 -35.76 7.17
N LEU A 191 -31.01 -35.11 8.24
CA LEU A 191 -30.47 -33.82 8.68
C LEU A 191 -29.00 -33.91 9.13
N SER A 192 -28.59 -35.04 9.71
CA SER A 192 -27.19 -35.30 10.07
C SER A 192 -26.30 -35.47 8.83
N GLU A 193 -26.79 -36.16 7.80
CA GLU A 193 -26.11 -36.30 6.50
C GLU A 193 -25.99 -34.95 5.77
N GLU A 194 -27.07 -34.15 5.73
CA GLU A 194 -27.08 -32.80 5.16
C GLU A 194 -26.10 -31.86 5.87
N LEU A 195 -26.09 -31.83 7.20
CA LEU A 195 -25.15 -31.02 7.99
C LEU A 195 -23.69 -31.44 7.75
N LEU A 196 -23.43 -32.75 7.66
CA LEU A 196 -22.08 -33.27 7.42
C LEU A 196 -21.64 -33.01 5.96
N GLN A 197 -22.56 -33.01 4.99
CA GLN A 197 -22.30 -32.56 3.63
C GLN A 197 -21.99 -31.06 3.57
N ARG A 198 -22.79 -30.20 4.22
CA ARG A 198 -22.53 -28.76 4.31
C ARG A 198 -21.16 -28.47 4.90
N ARG A 199 -20.81 -29.11 6.03
CA ARG A 199 -19.51 -28.95 6.69
C ARG A 199 -18.32 -29.22 5.77
N ARG A 200 -18.39 -30.27 4.93
CA ARG A 200 -17.34 -30.57 3.93
C ARG A 200 -17.27 -29.52 2.82
N GLN A 201 -18.40 -28.94 2.44
CA GLN A 201 -18.47 -27.89 1.42
C GLN A 201 -17.89 -26.58 1.98
N GLU A 202 -18.27 -26.20 3.20
CA GLU A 202 -17.74 -25.04 3.94
C GLU A 202 -16.22 -25.16 4.17
N GLU A 203 -15.74 -26.34 4.57
CA GLU A 203 -14.31 -26.64 4.72
C GLU A 203 -13.54 -26.52 3.39
N LYS A 204 -14.12 -26.96 2.27
CA LYS A 204 -13.52 -26.81 0.95
C LYS A 204 -13.53 -25.35 0.47
N GLU A 205 -14.64 -24.64 0.66
CA GLU A 205 -14.76 -23.22 0.28
C GLU A 205 -13.78 -22.36 1.08
N ALA A 206 -13.54 -22.67 2.36
CA ALA A 206 -12.47 -22.07 3.15
C ALA A 206 -11.07 -22.33 2.55
N GLN A 207 -10.75 -23.57 2.17
CA GLN A 207 -9.46 -23.91 1.54
C GLN A 207 -9.27 -23.24 0.16
N ASP A 208 -10.34 -23.14 -0.64
CA ASP A 208 -10.33 -22.43 -1.93
C ASP A 208 -10.14 -20.90 -1.70
N LEU A 209 -10.79 -20.31 -0.68
CA LEU A 209 -10.62 -18.91 -0.28
C LEU A 209 -9.21 -18.62 0.25
N GLU A 210 -8.67 -19.44 1.16
CA GLU A 210 -7.29 -19.35 1.65
C GLU A 210 -6.29 -19.40 0.49
N SER A 211 -6.49 -20.31 -0.47
CA SER A 211 -5.63 -20.43 -1.66
C SER A 211 -5.65 -19.15 -2.53
N MET A 212 -6.81 -18.50 -2.66
CA MET A 212 -6.92 -17.21 -3.34
C MET A 212 -6.26 -16.07 -2.56
N VAL A 213 -6.41 -16.01 -1.22
CA VAL A 213 -5.76 -15.01 -0.36
C VAL A 213 -4.24 -15.09 -0.49
N HIS A 214 -3.64 -16.28 -0.32
CA HIS A 214 -2.19 -16.47 -0.49
C HIS A 214 -1.69 -16.04 -1.88
N SER A 215 -2.50 -16.25 -2.94
CA SER A 215 -2.16 -15.81 -4.30
C SER A 215 -2.23 -14.28 -4.47
N VAL A 216 -3.20 -13.61 -3.83
CA VAL A 216 -3.32 -12.14 -3.83
C VAL A 216 -2.19 -11.51 -3.02
N GLU A 217 -1.86 -12.07 -1.86
CA GLU A 217 -0.72 -11.63 -1.05
C GLU A 217 0.60 -11.74 -1.82
N GLN A 218 0.87 -12.86 -2.49
CA GLN A 218 2.06 -13.02 -3.33
C GLN A 218 2.11 -12.01 -4.48
N ASN A 219 0.95 -11.71 -5.09
CA ASN A 219 0.85 -10.68 -6.13
C ASN A 219 1.17 -9.28 -5.57
N LEU A 220 0.64 -8.94 -4.39
CA LEU A 220 0.88 -7.68 -3.71
C LEU A 220 2.36 -7.50 -3.33
N HIS A 221 3.00 -8.52 -2.74
CA HIS A 221 4.44 -8.50 -2.46
C HIS A 221 5.28 -8.28 -3.73
N LEU A 222 4.91 -8.94 -4.84
CA LEU A 222 5.57 -8.76 -6.13
C LEU A 222 5.32 -7.35 -6.71
N MET A 223 4.12 -6.79 -6.52
CA MET A 223 3.77 -5.43 -6.92
C MET A 223 4.61 -4.40 -6.15
N THR A 224 4.73 -4.54 -4.82
CA THR A 224 5.58 -3.71 -3.97
C THR A 224 7.06 -3.82 -4.34
N ARG A 225 7.61 -5.04 -4.54
CA ARG A 225 9.01 -5.22 -5.02
C ARG A 225 9.24 -4.58 -6.40
N ARG A 226 8.22 -4.50 -7.26
CA ARG A 226 8.28 -3.81 -8.56
C ARG A 226 8.19 -2.29 -8.42
N ALA A 227 7.27 -1.78 -7.61
CA ALA A 227 7.12 -0.35 -7.33
C ALA A 227 8.42 0.23 -6.76
N VAL A 228 8.95 -0.36 -5.68
CA VAL A 228 10.21 0.06 -5.05
C VAL A 228 11.39 -0.01 -6.03
N LYS A 229 11.47 -1.02 -6.91
CA LYS A 229 12.50 -1.07 -7.97
C LYS A 229 12.34 0.07 -8.99
N ALA A 230 11.11 0.45 -9.35
CA ALA A 230 10.84 1.56 -10.25
C ALA A 230 11.13 2.94 -9.60
N GLU A 231 10.73 3.14 -8.35
CA GLU A 231 11.01 4.35 -7.55
C GLU A 231 12.51 4.59 -7.39
N ASN A 232 13.29 3.54 -7.12
CA ASN A 232 14.75 3.61 -7.07
C ASN A 232 15.36 3.96 -8.44
N ALA A 233 14.82 3.42 -9.55
CA ALA A 233 15.27 3.78 -10.90
C ALA A 233 14.96 5.24 -11.25
N VAL A 234 13.75 5.71 -10.95
CA VAL A 234 13.35 7.13 -11.13
C VAL A 234 14.21 8.05 -10.27
N SER A 235 14.56 7.65 -9.04
CA SER A 235 15.41 8.44 -8.14
C SER A 235 16.84 8.60 -8.69
N LYS A 236 17.42 7.54 -9.27
CA LYS A 236 18.71 7.60 -9.97
C LYS A 236 18.65 8.50 -11.20
N LEU A 237 17.65 8.30 -12.07
CA LEU A 237 17.46 9.11 -13.27
C LEU A 237 17.23 10.60 -12.96
N LYS A 238 16.57 10.93 -11.84
CA LYS A 238 16.43 12.32 -11.36
C LYS A 238 17.78 12.92 -10.95
N ALA A 239 18.62 12.18 -10.24
CA ALA A 239 19.95 12.64 -9.85
C ALA A 239 20.87 12.82 -11.09
N GLU A 240 20.84 11.88 -12.03
CA GLU A 240 21.55 11.98 -13.32
C GLU A 240 21.10 13.20 -14.14
N LEU A 241 19.78 13.47 -14.20
CA LEU A 241 19.25 14.68 -14.84
C LEU A 241 19.73 15.98 -14.18
N GLN A 242 19.74 16.04 -12.84
CA GLN A 242 20.23 17.20 -12.09
C GLN A 242 21.73 17.44 -12.32
N GLN A 243 22.53 16.37 -12.34
CA GLN A 243 23.96 16.45 -12.66
C GLN A 243 24.20 16.96 -14.08
N LEU A 244 23.52 16.38 -15.08
CA LEU A 244 23.66 16.78 -16.48
C LEU A 244 23.17 18.23 -16.72
N GLN A 245 22.12 18.67 -16.02
CA GLN A 245 21.66 20.06 -16.09
C GLN A 245 22.73 21.03 -15.55
N ALA A 246 23.35 20.71 -14.41
CA ALA A 246 24.42 21.51 -13.84
C ALA A 246 25.68 21.55 -14.74
N GLU A 247 26.04 20.44 -15.38
CA GLU A 247 27.13 20.38 -16.36
C GLU A 247 26.82 21.24 -17.60
N VAL A 248 25.61 21.15 -18.14
CA VAL A 248 25.15 21.97 -19.27
C VAL A 248 25.19 23.46 -18.95
N ASP A 249 24.78 23.88 -17.76
CA ASP A 249 24.80 25.29 -17.36
C ASP A 249 26.22 25.79 -17.05
N SER A 250 27.10 24.93 -16.52
CA SER A 250 28.54 25.22 -16.39
C SER A 250 29.20 25.45 -17.76
N LEU A 251 28.97 24.55 -18.73
CA LEU A 251 29.49 24.67 -20.10
C LEU A 251 28.91 25.88 -20.84
N ARG A 252 27.64 26.24 -20.60
CA ARG A 252 27.04 27.49 -21.12
C ARG A 252 27.74 28.73 -20.57
N ALA A 253 28.00 28.76 -19.25
CA ALA A 253 28.70 29.85 -18.60
C ALA A 253 30.13 30.00 -19.14
N GLU A 254 30.91 28.91 -19.19
CA GLU A 254 32.25 28.90 -19.77
C GLU A 254 32.25 29.38 -21.23
N ASN A 255 31.35 28.84 -22.07
CA ASN A 255 31.27 29.21 -23.48
C ASN A 255 30.95 30.71 -23.67
N SER A 256 30.15 31.31 -22.78
CA SER A 256 29.87 32.75 -22.77
C SER A 256 31.10 33.58 -22.36
N GLY A 257 31.87 33.10 -21.37
CA GLY A 257 33.12 33.72 -20.93
C GLY A 257 34.19 33.69 -22.01
N LEU A 258 34.37 32.54 -22.67
CA LEU A 258 35.31 32.37 -23.79
C LEU A 258 34.98 33.30 -24.96
N LYS A 259 33.70 33.42 -25.36
CA LYS A 259 33.26 34.37 -26.40
C LYS A 259 33.51 35.83 -26.02
N SER A 260 33.34 36.18 -24.74
CA SER A 260 33.64 37.52 -24.24
C SER A 260 35.15 37.83 -24.33
N ALA A 261 35.99 36.89 -23.87
CA ALA A 261 37.45 37.00 -23.95
C ALA A 261 37.97 37.05 -25.40
N GLU A 262 37.44 36.21 -26.30
CA GLU A 262 37.75 36.23 -27.73
C GLU A 262 37.41 37.59 -28.35
N SER A 263 36.21 38.11 -28.09
CA SER A 263 35.78 39.43 -28.55
C SER A 263 36.72 40.55 -28.07
N GLN A 264 37.16 40.50 -26.81
CA GLN A 264 38.14 41.45 -26.26
C GLN A 264 39.51 41.35 -26.96
N VAL A 265 39.99 40.14 -27.26
CA VAL A 265 41.23 39.93 -28.02
C VAL A 265 41.09 40.47 -29.45
N VAL A 266 40.01 40.16 -30.16
CA VAL A 266 39.75 40.68 -31.51
C VAL A 266 39.66 42.21 -31.53
N MET A 267 39.00 42.82 -30.55
CA MET A 267 38.91 44.28 -30.44
C MET A 267 40.27 44.94 -30.16
N THR A 268 41.09 44.38 -29.29
CA THR A 268 42.44 44.91 -29.02
C THR A 268 43.39 44.70 -30.21
N MET A 269 43.33 43.56 -30.91
CA MET A 269 44.05 43.33 -32.16
C MET A 269 43.65 44.33 -33.25
N ARG A 270 42.34 44.59 -33.41
CA ARG A 270 41.82 45.60 -34.36
C ARG A 270 42.33 47.00 -34.03
N GLN A 271 42.33 47.39 -32.75
CA GLN A 271 42.85 48.69 -32.32
C GLN A 271 44.34 48.82 -32.58
N ASN A 272 45.13 47.78 -32.28
CA ASN A 272 46.57 47.76 -32.55
C ASN A 272 46.88 47.85 -34.05
N ALA A 273 46.11 47.15 -34.89
CA ALA A 273 46.23 47.23 -36.35
C ALA A 273 45.89 48.64 -36.90
N GLN A 274 44.85 49.29 -36.36
CA GLN A 274 44.52 50.68 -36.73
C GLN A 274 45.64 51.64 -36.33
N VAL A 275 46.14 51.54 -35.10
CA VAL A 275 47.25 52.39 -34.62
C VAL A 275 48.51 52.21 -35.48
N ALA A 276 48.86 50.96 -35.83
CA ALA A 276 49.98 50.68 -36.73
C ALA A 276 49.77 51.28 -38.13
N SER A 277 48.55 51.16 -38.70
CA SER A 277 48.17 51.79 -39.97
C SER A 277 48.33 53.31 -39.91
N ASP A 278 47.87 53.96 -38.84
CA ASP A 278 47.97 55.41 -38.67
C ASP A 278 49.44 55.87 -38.54
N TYR A 279 50.30 55.09 -37.87
CA TYR A 279 51.74 55.35 -37.83
C TYR A 279 52.40 55.21 -39.20
N LEU A 280 52.08 54.16 -39.96
CA LEU A 280 52.60 53.96 -41.32
C LEU A 280 52.15 55.07 -42.27
N ASN A 281 50.88 55.48 -42.23
CA ASN A 281 50.36 56.60 -43.03
C ASN A 281 51.03 57.94 -42.69
N LYS A 282 51.30 58.21 -41.40
CA LYS A 282 52.07 59.39 -40.96
C LYS A 282 53.51 59.33 -41.48
N MET A 283 54.21 58.20 -41.32
CA MET A 283 55.59 58.05 -41.81
C MET A 283 55.69 58.17 -43.34
N ALA A 284 54.75 57.58 -44.10
CA ALA A 284 54.68 57.74 -45.55
C ALA A 284 54.44 59.22 -45.95
N SER A 285 53.56 59.92 -45.23
CA SER A 285 53.30 61.36 -45.45
C SER A 285 54.54 62.21 -45.16
N HIS A 286 55.26 61.93 -44.07
CA HIS A 286 56.53 62.59 -43.76
C HIS A 286 57.61 62.30 -44.83
N ALA A 287 57.77 61.05 -45.27
CA ALA A 287 58.68 60.68 -46.34
C ALA A 287 58.34 61.41 -47.66
N HIS A 288 57.06 61.48 -48.04
CA HIS A 288 56.62 62.25 -49.20
C HIS A 288 56.93 63.75 -49.08
N SER A 289 56.81 64.35 -47.89
CA SER A 289 57.17 65.76 -47.67
C SER A 289 58.68 65.99 -47.78
N SER A 290 59.50 65.10 -47.22
CA SER A 290 60.97 65.16 -47.31
C SER A 290 61.46 64.97 -48.75
N ILE A 291 60.90 64.02 -49.51
CA ILE A 291 61.23 63.82 -50.93
C ILE A 291 60.86 65.07 -51.75
N ARG A 292 59.70 65.69 -51.51
CA ARG A 292 59.31 66.94 -52.19
C ARG A 292 60.25 68.11 -51.86
N GLN A 293 60.70 68.22 -50.61
CA GLN A 293 61.68 69.23 -50.22
C GLN A 293 63.02 69.02 -50.95
N LEU A 294 63.57 67.79 -50.93
CA LEU A 294 64.82 67.45 -51.61
C LEU A 294 64.76 67.71 -53.13
N LEU A 295 63.59 67.49 -53.77
CA LEU A 295 63.39 67.84 -55.18
C LEU A 295 63.42 69.36 -55.42
N GLY A 296 62.79 70.16 -54.56
CA GLY A 296 62.86 71.64 -54.65
C GLY A 296 64.26 72.21 -54.37
N GLU A 297 65.00 71.59 -53.46
CA GLU A 297 66.42 71.91 -53.21
C GLU A 297 67.29 71.53 -54.43
N ALA A 298 67.05 70.38 -55.06
CA ALA A 298 67.73 69.98 -56.29
C ALA A 298 67.40 70.89 -57.49
N GLU A 299 66.14 71.35 -57.62
CA GLU A 299 65.76 72.36 -58.61
C GLU A 299 66.46 73.70 -58.37
N THR A 300 66.62 74.09 -57.10
CA THR A 300 67.36 75.31 -56.71
C THR A 300 68.85 75.18 -57.06
N LEU A 301 69.48 74.03 -56.77
CA LEU A 301 70.86 73.74 -57.16
C LEU A 301 71.04 73.73 -58.69
N ARG A 302 70.05 73.23 -59.45
CA ARG A 302 70.04 73.29 -60.91
C ARG A 302 69.98 74.73 -61.43
N LEU A 303 69.17 75.60 -60.82
CA LEU A 303 69.12 77.02 -61.16
C LEU A 303 70.46 77.73 -60.86
N VAL A 304 71.08 77.44 -59.71
CA VAL A 304 72.43 77.94 -59.37
C VAL A 304 73.47 77.47 -60.39
N SER A 305 73.43 76.20 -60.81
CA SER A 305 74.31 75.68 -61.87
C SER A 305 74.11 76.41 -63.20
N GLN A 306 72.87 76.68 -63.59
CA GLN A 306 72.56 77.46 -64.81
C GLN A 306 73.02 78.91 -64.71
N LEU A 307 72.90 79.55 -63.55
CA LEU A 307 73.43 80.90 -63.29
C LEU A 307 74.96 80.91 -63.42
N LEU A 308 75.66 79.96 -62.80
CA LEU A 308 77.12 79.83 -62.92
C LEU A 308 77.57 79.60 -64.38
N GLN A 309 76.87 78.75 -65.13
CA GLN A 309 77.10 78.57 -66.58
C GLN A 309 76.82 79.83 -67.41
N SER A 310 75.90 80.71 -66.99
CA SER A 310 75.65 81.98 -67.67
C SER A 310 76.75 83.00 -67.39
N ILE A 311 77.29 83.02 -66.17
CA ILE A 311 78.44 83.85 -65.78
C ILE A 311 79.70 83.42 -66.53
N ASP A 312 79.95 82.11 -66.62
CA ASP A 312 81.07 81.52 -67.37
C ASP A 312 81.04 81.97 -68.86
N LYS A 313 79.87 81.86 -69.52
CA LYS A 313 79.68 82.31 -70.91
C LYS A 313 79.89 83.81 -71.11
N ILE A 314 79.53 84.64 -70.12
CA ILE A 314 79.79 86.09 -70.16
C ILE A 314 81.30 86.35 -69.94
N SER A 315 81.96 85.58 -69.08
CA SER A 315 83.39 85.70 -68.83
C SER A 315 84.23 85.35 -70.06
N SER A 316 83.86 84.29 -70.80
CA SER A 316 84.59 83.88 -72.01
C SER A 316 84.52 84.91 -73.14
N LEU A 317 83.41 85.65 -73.26
CA LEU A 317 83.28 86.73 -74.27
C LEU A 317 84.22 87.91 -74.01
N ASN A 318 84.61 88.15 -72.75
CA ASN A 318 85.56 89.20 -72.38
C ASN A 318 87.04 88.76 -72.51
N SER A 319 87.31 87.56 -73.04
CA SER A 319 88.68 87.03 -73.26
C SER A 319 89.07 86.87 -74.74
N GLU A 320 88.19 87.23 -75.68
CA GLU A 320 88.48 87.30 -77.13
C GLU A 320 88.41 88.75 -77.64
N SER A 321 89.02 89.70 -76.93
CA SER A 321 89.16 91.12 -77.30
C SER A 321 90.41 91.76 -76.71
#